data_AF-A0A7C1JXX0-F1
#
_entry.id   AF-A0A7C1JXX0-F1
#
_cell.length_a   1.000
_cell.length_b   1.000
_cell.length_c   1.000
_cell.angle_alpha   90.00
_cell.angle_beta   90.00
_cell.angle_gamma   90.00
#
_symmetry.space_group_name_H-M   'P 1'
#
loop_
_entity.id
_entity.type
_entity.pdbx_description
1 polymer ?
#
loop_
_entity_poly.entity_id
_entity_poly.type
_entity_poly.pdbx_seq_one_letter_code
_entity_poly.pdbx_strand_id
1 'polypeptide(L)'
;MDLLKRWREQNAVPQSPSSGDAPRYGFSYSVYWLQVARTWDAEQRRRVAQELHLLLSRPDFVANQSERRYHLPDLEGHHSGGSLVALAHVLQALSAYEEQEGQEQAPQS
;
A
#
# COMPACT_ATOMS: atom_id res chain seq x y z
N MET A 1 5.79 -9.57 48.39
CA MET A 1 4.96 -10.08 47.29
C MET A 1 4.74 -8.92 46.32
N ASP A 2 5.42 -8.96 45.18
CA ASP A 2 5.54 -7.81 44.27
C ASP A 2 4.35 -7.77 43.30
N LEU A 3 3.36 -6.93 43.63
CA LEU A 3 2.10 -6.79 42.87
C LEU A 3 2.36 -6.25 41.45
N LEU A 4 3.42 -5.48 41.26
CA LEU A 4 3.80 -4.91 39.96
C LEU A 4 4.35 -5.99 39.01
N LYS A 5 5.08 -6.97 39.57
CA LYS A 5 5.61 -8.11 38.81
C LYS A 5 4.49 -9.02 38.31
N ARG A 6 3.53 -9.36 39.18
CA ARG A 6 2.35 -10.17 38.80
C ARG A 6 1.48 -9.48 37.76
N TRP A 7 1.28 -8.17 37.87
CA TRP A 7 0.50 -7.43 36.87
C TRP A 7 1.18 -7.46 35.50
N ARG A 8 2.52 -7.31 35.43
CA ARG A 8 3.27 -7.46 34.16
C ARG A 8 3.22 -8.86 33.59
N GLU A 9 3.27 -9.89 34.43
CA GLU A 9 3.21 -11.29 33.97
C GLU A 9 1.81 -11.68 33.47
N GLN A 10 0.75 -11.15 34.09
CA GLN A 10 -0.65 -11.41 33.68
C GLN A 10 -1.13 -10.54 32.51
N ASN A 11 -0.55 -9.35 32.31
CA ASN A 11 -0.85 -8.48 31.17
C ASN A 11 0.27 -8.48 30.12
N ALA A 12 1.22 -9.41 30.23
CA ALA A 12 2.19 -9.63 29.16
C ALA A 12 1.42 -10.11 27.93
N VAL A 13 1.37 -9.26 26.91
CA VAL A 13 0.88 -9.66 25.59
C VAL A 13 1.72 -10.87 25.18
N PRO A 14 1.13 -12.05 24.94
CA PRO A 14 1.90 -13.19 24.48
C PRO A 14 2.56 -12.75 23.17
N GLN A 15 3.90 -12.73 23.16
CA GLN A 15 4.64 -12.57 21.92
C GLN A 15 4.34 -13.82 21.10
N SER A 16 3.33 -13.69 20.25
CA SER A 16 3.00 -14.69 19.26
C SER A 16 4.27 -14.96 18.43
N PRO A 17 4.55 -16.21 18.08
CA PRO A 17 5.74 -16.55 17.31
C PRO A 17 5.72 -15.69 16.03
N SER A 18 6.79 -14.90 15.86
CA SER A 18 6.96 -13.91 14.82
C SER A 18 6.76 -14.56 13.44
N SER A 19 5.54 -14.49 12.91
CA SER A 19 5.29 -14.56 11.48
C SER A 19 5.67 -13.18 10.95
N GLY A 20 6.92 -13.08 10.49
CA GLY A 20 7.65 -11.83 10.31
C GLY A 20 6.93 -10.76 9.46
N ASP A 21 6.91 -9.54 10.00
CA ASP A 21 6.94 -8.19 9.41
C ASP A 21 6.11 -7.80 8.16
N ALA A 22 5.53 -8.71 7.40
CA ALA A 22 4.83 -8.44 6.14
C ALA A 22 3.63 -7.46 6.25
N PRO A 23 2.81 -7.46 7.33
CA PRO A 23 1.68 -6.53 7.43
C PRO A 23 2.09 -5.07 7.66
N ARG A 24 3.22 -4.83 8.32
CA ARG A 24 3.64 -3.47 8.73
C ARG A 24 4.16 -2.67 7.55
N TYR A 25 5.00 -3.27 6.72
CA TYR A 25 5.54 -2.61 5.54
C TYR A 25 4.46 -2.28 4.51
N GLY A 26 3.52 -3.20 4.28
CA GLY A 26 2.38 -2.95 3.39
C GLY A 26 1.57 -1.72 3.82
N PHE A 27 1.26 -1.59 5.11
CA PHE A 27 0.53 -0.43 5.63
C PHE A 27 1.30 0.88 5.47
N SER A 28 2.58 0.92 5.87
CA SER A 28 3.41 2.13 5.72
C SER A 28 3.55 2.58 4.27
N TYR A 29 3.71 1.64 3.33
CA TYR A 29 3.75 1.98 1.90
C TYR A 29 2.41 2.49 1.39
N SER A 30 1.29 1.89 1.79
CA SER A 30 -0.03 2.37 1.38
C SER A 30 -0.32 3.78 1.87
N VAL A 31 0.05 4.12 3.11
CA VAL A 31 -0.11 5.50 3.63
C VAL A 31 0.73 6.48 2.83
N TYR A 32 2.01 6.16 2.60
CA TYR A 32 2.90 6.99 1.78
C TYR A 32 2.33 7.19 0.37
N TRP A 33 1.95 6.11 -0.31
CA TRP A 33 1.44 6.20 -1.67
C TRP A 33 0.08 6.88 -1.76
N LEU A 34 -0.79 6.75 -0.76
CA LEU A 34 -2.03 7.52 -0.71
C LEU A 34 -1.75 9.02 -0.62
N GLN A 35 -0.77 9.44 0.19
CA GLN A 35 -0.40 10.85 0.28
C GLN A 35 0.12 11.38 -1.06
N VAL A 36 0.95 10.60 -1.76
CA VAL A 36 1.51 10.97 -3.07
C VAL A 36 0.43 10.93 -4.16
N ALA A 37 -0.30 9.84 -4.32
CA ALA A 37 -1.25 9.64 -5.41
C ALA A 37 -2.46 10.58 -5.38
N ARG A 38 -2.78 11.15 -4.21
CA ARG A 38 -3.81 12.19 -4.07
C ARG A 38 -3.41 13.53 -4.69
N THR A 39 -2.11 13.80 -4.89
CA THR A 39 -1.66 15.04 -5.54
C THR A 39 -1.62 14.92 -7.06
N TRP A 40 -1.74 13.70 -7.59
CA TRP A 40 -1.79 13.44 -9.02
C TRP A 40 -3.17 13.80 -9.58
N ASP A 41 -3.20 14.16 -10.86
CA ASP A 41 -4.46 14.20 -11.60
C ASP A 41 -4.92 12.79 -11.99
N ALA A 42 -6.16 12.68 -12.47
CA ALA A 42 -6.75 11.41 -12.86
C ALA A 42 -5.97 10.74 -14.01
N GLU A 43 -5.38 11.53 -14.92
CA GLU A 43 -4.65 11.00 -16.06
C GLU A 43 -3.33 10.35 -15.63
N GLN A 44 -2.59 11.01 -14.74
CA GLN A 44 -1.37 10.48 -14.15
C GLN A 44 -1.65 9.21 -13.34
N ARG A 45 -2.73 9.19 -12.53
CA ARG A 45 -3.16 7.96 -11.83
C ARG A 45 -3.40 6.80 -12.81
N ARG A 46 -4.09 7.05 -13.93
CA ARG A 46 -4.36 6.05 -14.98
C ARG A 46 -3.08 5.53 -15.63
N ARG A 47 -2.16 6.42 -16.03
CA ARG A 47 -0.89 6.03 -16.66
C ARG A 47 -0.05 5.15 -15.73
N VAL A 48 0.17 5.60 -14.49
CA VAL A 48 0.93 4.83 -13.50
C VAL A 48 0.27 3.48 -13.21
N ALA A 49 -1.06 3.42 -13.11
CA ALA A 49 -1.79 2.17 -12.92
C ALA A 49 -1.55 1.17 -14.09
N GLN A 50 -1.51 1.65 -15.33
CA GLN A 50 -1.22 0.82 -16.50
C GLN A 50 0.22 0.30 -16.49
N GLU A 51 1.19 1.16 -16.19
CA GLU A 51 2.61 0.76 -16.08
C GLU A 51 2.81 -0.29 -14.97
N LEU A 52 2.17 -0.08 -13.82
CA LEU A 52 2.18 -1.04 -12.71
C LEU A 52 1.56 -2.37 -13.13
N HIS A 53 0.41 -2.36 -13.81
CA HIS A 53 -0.22 -3.60 -14.27
C HIS A 53 0.72 -4.42 -15.16
N LEU A 54 1.42 -3.76 -16.09
CA LEU A 54 2.39 -4.42 -16.96
C LEU A 54 3.60 -4.95 -16.19
N LEU A 55 4.12 -4.20 -15.22
CA LEU A 55 5.25 -4.61 -14.40
C LEU A 55 4.91 -5.79 -13.47
N LEU A 56 3.77 -5.70 -12.77
CA LEU A 56 3.30 -6.72 -11.82
C LEU A 56 2.92 -8.04 -12.51
N SER A 57 2.59 -7.99 -13.80
CA SER A 57 2.27 -9.17 -14.60
C SER A 57 3.50 -9.91 -15.13
N ARG A 58 4.71 -9.37 -14.94
CA ARG A 58 5.93 -10.03 -15.41
C ARG A 58 6.27 -11.24 -14.53
N PRO A 59 6.73 -12.36 -15.11
CA PRO A 59 7.06 -13.57 -14.36
C PRO A 59 8.28 -13.41 -13.44
N ASP A 60 9.13 -12.41 -13.68
CA ASP A 60 10.30 -12.06 -12.88
C ASP A 60 10.02 -10.97 -11.83
N PHE A 61 8.77 -10.52 -11.70
CA PHE A 61 8.40 -9.58 -10.66
C PHE A 61 8.45 -10.25 -9.27
N VAL A 62 9.09 -9.57 -8.32
CA VAL A 62 9.22 -10.02 -6.94
C VAL A 62 8.72 -8.92 -6.02
N ALA A 63 7.66 -9.20 -5.26
CA ALA A 63 7.13 -8.35 -4.20
C ALA A 63 8.06 -8.31 -2.96
N ASN A 64 9.32 -7.96 -3.18
CA ASN A 64 10.34 -7.85 -2.15
C ASN A 64 10.05 -6.65 -1.22
N GLN A 65 10.45 -6.73 0.04
CA GLN A 65 10.03 -5.72 1.03
C GLN A 65 10.81 -4.41 0.90
N SER A 66 12.14 -4.47 0.74
CA SER A 66 13.02 -3.32 0.92
C SER A 66 13.92 -2.99 -0.27
N GLU A 67 14.08 -3.93 -1.21
CA GLU A 67 15.09 -3.81 -2.25
C GLU A 67 14.62 -3.01 -3.45
N ARG A 68 15.20 -1.84 -3.62
CA ARG A 68 14.82 -0.85 -4.63
C ARG A 68 15.40 -1.21 -6.01
N ARG A 69 14.75 -2.13 -6.71
CA ARG A 69 15.17 -2.63 -8.04
C ARG A 69 14.31 -2.13 -9.21
N TYR A 70 13.10 -1.66 -8.93
CA TYR A 70 12.15 -1.29 -9.97
C TYR A 70 12.11 0.21 -10.19
N HIS A 71 12.09 0.63 -11.44
CA HIS A 71 11.96 2.02 -11.87
C HIS A 71 10.75 2.14 -12.81
N LEU A 72 9.90 3.15 -12.59
CA LEU A 72 8.80 3.49 -13.47
C LEU A 72 9.02 4.92 -13.99
N PRO A 73 8.79 5.20 -15.29
CA PRO A 73 9.00 6.53 -15.87
C PRO A 73 8.32 7.69 -15.11
N ASP A 74 7.08 7.48 -14.67
CA ASP A 74 6.28 8.50 -13.99
C ASP A 74 6.51 8.55 -12.46
N LEU A 75 7.46 7.76 -11.92
CA LEU A 75 7.82 7.73 -10.50
C LEU A 75 9.28 8.09 -10.28
N GLU A 76 9.54 8.94 -9.27
CA GLU A 76 10.90 9.32 -8.94
C GLU A 76 11.66 8.20 -8.20
N GLY A 77 12.77 7.77 -8.79
CA GLY A 77 13.74 6.89 -8.15
C GLY A 77 13.43 5.41 -8.32
N HIS A 78 14.04 4.60 -7.44
CA HIS A 78 13.86 3.15 -7.44
C HIS A 78 12.98 2.70 -6.27
N HIS A 79 12.14 1.71 -6.51
CA HIS A 79 11.15 1.22 -5.55
C HIS A 79 11.28 -0.29 -5.33
N SER A 80 10.91 -0.73 -4.11
CA SER A 80 10.76 -2.15 -3.80
C SER A 80 9.49 -2.71 -4.40
N GLY A 81 9.46 -4.02 -4.65
CA GLY A 81 8.26 -4.66 -5.21
C GLY A 81 7.04 -4.51 -4.28
N GLY A 82 7.24 -4.64 -2.97
CA GLY A 82 6.20 -4.42 -1.97
C GLY A 82 5.66 -2.99 -1.96
N SER A 83 6.53 -2.00 -2.18
CA SER A 83 6.11 -0.61 -2.36
C SER A 83 5.22 -0.43 -3.59
N LEU A 84 5.58 -1.05 -4.72
CA LEU A 84 4.79 -0.95 -5.96
C LEU A 84 3.47 -1.72 -5.90
N VAL A 85 3.42 -2.86 -5.19
CA VAL A 85 2.16 -3.55 -4.89
C VAL A 85 1.22 -2.67 -4.05
N ALA A 86 1.76 -1.99 -3.03
CA ALA A 86 0.97 -1.07 -2.23
C ALA A 86 0.44 0.11 -3.06
N LEU A 87 1.24 0.68 -3.96
CA LEU A 87 0.79 1.72 -4.89
C LEU A 87 -0.35 1.23 -5.79
N ALA A 88 -0.26 0.02 -6.33
CA ALA A 88 -1.33 -0.54 -7.17
C ALA A 88 -2.66 -0.65 -6.41
N HIS A 89 -2.64 -1.09 -5.15
CA HIS A 89 -3.85 -1.13 -4.32
C HIS A 89 -4.41 0.27 -4.02
N VAL A 90 -3.54 1.26 -3.77
CA VAL A 90 -3.97 2.64 -3.55
C VAL A 90 -4.66 3.21 -4.79
N LEU A 91 -4.09 3.00 -5.97
CA LEU A 91 -4.67 3.49 -7.23
C LEU A 91 -6.01 2.81 -7.53
N GLN A 92 -6.14 1.51 -7.26
CA GLN A 92 -7.41 0.80 -7.38
C GLN A 92 -8.47 1.38 -6.42
N ALA A 93 -8.09 1.65 -5.17
CA ALA A 93 -9.00 2.22 -4.18
C ALA A 93 -9.45 3.65 -4.54
N LEU A 94 -8.54 4.48 -5.05
CA LEU A 94 -8.88 5.83 -5.51
C LEU A 94 -9.82 5.80 -6.72
N SER A 95 -9.56 4.93 -7.69
CA SER A 95 -10.44 4.76 -8.85
C SER A 95 -11.86 4.35 -8.43
N ALA A 96 -11.98 3.38 -7.51
CA ALA A 96 -13.28 2.93 -7.02
C ALA A 96 -14.03 4.03 -6.24
N TYR A 97 -13.32 4.86 -5.48
CA TYR A 97 -13.90 5.99 -4.76
C TYR A 97 -14.42 7.07 -5.73
N GLU A 98 -13.65 7.39 -6.77
CA GLU A 98 -14.04 8.36 -7.81
C GLU A 98 -15.28 7.89 -8.60
N GLU A 99 -15.38 6.60 -8.91
CA GLU A 99 -16.55 6.00 -9.57
C GLU A 99 -17.82 6.14 -8.70
N GLN A 100 -17.70 5.98 -7.39
CA GLN A 100 -18.82 6.16 -6.44
C GLN A 100 -19.25 7.62 -6.34
N GLU A 101 -18.31 8.56 -6.23
CA GLU A 101 -18.61 10.00 -6.19
C GLU A 101 -19.30 10.48 -7.48
N GLY A 102 -18.89 9.94 -8.64
CA GLY A 102 -19.54 10.24 -9.92
C GLY A 102 -20.97 9.71 -10.04
N GLN A 103 -21.29 8.60 -9.36
CA GLN A 103 -22.63 8.00 -9.36
C GLN A 103 -23.60 8.70 -8.40
N GLU A 104 -23.13 9.19 -7.25
CA GLU A 104 -23.96 9.87 -6.24
C GLU A 104 -24.37 11.30 -6.67
N GLN A 105 -23.67 11.90 -7.65
CA GLN A 105 -23.93 13.26 -8.14
C GLN A 105 -24.86 13.31 -9.37
N ALA A 106 -25.29 12.17 -9.92
CA ALA A 106 -26.25 12.15 -11.03
C ALA A 106 -27.68 12.42 -10.51
N PRO A 107 -28.36 13.50 -10.94
CA PRO A 107 -29.73 13.76 -10.52
C PRO A 107 -30.65 12.65 -11.02
N GLN A 108 -31.38 12.01 -10.10
CA GLN A 108 -32.49 11.14 -10.47
C GLN A 108 -33.49 11.95 -11.29
N SER A 109 -33.62 11.60 -12.57
CA SER A 109 -34.62 12.16 -13.48
C SER A 109 -35.98 11.49 -13.27
#